data_AF-A0A2H4ZWD3-F1
#
_entry.id   AF-A0A2H4ZWD3-F1
#
_cell.length_a   1.000
_cell.length_b   1.000
_cell.length_c   1.000
_cell.angle_alpha   90.00
_cell.angle_beta   90.00
_cell.angle_gamma   90.00
#
_symmetry.space_group_name_H-M   'P 1'
#
loop_
_entity.id
_entity.type
_entity.pdbx_description
1 polymer ?
#
loop_
_entity_poly.entity_id
_entity_poly.type
_entity_poly.pdbx_seq_one_letter_code
_entity_poly.pdbx_strand_id
1 'polypeptide(L)'
;MMLGKEGPEADSERGTLWREHHLSPTHAVLWTVILVATVGDVLLTMTGLTVGLQEGNVVVSTMLAEFGLAGLWVVKFGAMLWLVAGWRLLSERNATVFLALFAVVTLAVVAYNSIAILQYRGIITAAAGI
;
A
#
# COMPACT_ATOMS: atom_id res chain seq x y z
N MET A 1 11.14 -45.16 -9.55
CA MET A 1 10.43 -44.23 -8.65
C MET A 1 11.33 -44.00 -7.45
N MET A 2 12.13 -42.94 -7.47
CA MET A 2 13.02 -42.53 -6.37
C MET A 2 12.50 -41.18 -5.90
N LEU A 3 11.84 -41.18 -4.74
CA LEU A 3 11.34 -39.99 -4.07
C LEU A 3 12.56 -39.24 -3.53
N GLY A 4 13.08 -38.32 -4.33
CA GLY A 4 14.18 -37.44 -3.94
C GLY A 4 13.76 -36.63 -2.73
N LYS A 5 14.29 -37.00 -1.57
CA LYS A 5 14.08 -36.31 -0.31
C LYS A 5 14.77 -34.96 -0.44
N GLU A 6 14.01 -33.86 -0.57
CA GLU A 6 14.56 -32.52 -0.47
C GLU A 6 15.30 -32.43 0.88
N GLY A 7 16.62 -32.30 0.81
CA GLY A 7 17.47 -32.32 2.00
C GLY A 7 17.27 -31.06 2.85
N PRO A 8 17.52 -31.13 4.17
CA PRO A 8 17.40 -29.97 5.08
C PRO A 8 18.33 -28.80 4.68
N GLU A 9 19.33 -29.05 3.84
CA GLU A 9 20.24 -28.04 3.30
C GLU A 9 19.54 -27.09 2.32
N ALA A 10 18.61 -27.56 1.48
CA ALA A 10 17.87 -26.71 0.54
C ALA A 10 16.88 -25.76 1.26
N ASP A 11 16.29 -26.22 2.36
CA ASP A 11 15.44 -25.39 3.23
C ASP A 11 16.28 -24.42 4.08
N SER A 12 17.48 -24.81 4.48
CA SER A 12 18.41 -23.91 5.16
C SER A 12 18.94 -22.82 4.22
N GLU A 13 19.25 -23.14 2.95
CA GLU A 13 19.69 -22.17 1.94
C GLU A 13 18.56 -21.22 1.50
N ARG A 14 17.32 -21.71 1.38
CA ARG A 14 16.15 -20.82 1.24
C ARG A 14 15.99 -19.95 2.48
N GLY A 15 16.16 -20.50 3.68
CA GLY A 15 16.07 -19.77 4.95
C GLY A 15 17.14 -18.68 5.13
N THR A 16 18.34 -18.85 4.57
CA THR A 16 19.43 -17.85 4.60
C THR A 16 19.25 -16.78 3.54
N LEU A 17 18.82 -17.11 2.31
CA LEU A 17 18.42 -16.12 1.30
C LEU A 17 17.30 -15.20 1.82
N TRP A 18 16.39 -15.72 2.64
CA TRP A 18 15.32 -14.95 3.29
C TRP A 18 15.82 -13.93 4.35
N ARG A 19 17.07 -14.05 4.82
CA ARG A 19 17.59 -13.31 5.97
C ARG A 19 18.53 -12.15 5.59
N GLU A 20 19.03 -12.12 4.36
CA GLU A 20 20.12 -11.19 3.95
C GLU A 20 19.67 -9.96 3.15
N HIS A 21 18.37 -9.72 2.97
CA HIS A 21 17.90 -8.44 2.40
C HIS A 21 18.06 -7.32 3.44
N HIS A 22 19.26 -6.73 3.45
CA HIS A 22 19.61 -5.63 4.32
C HIS A 22 18.81 -4.38 3.95
N LEU A 23 18.20 -3.74 4.95
CA LEU A 23 17.54 -2.45 4.81
C LEU A 23 18.60 -1.35 4.58
N SER A 24 18.91 -1.10 3.31
CA SER A 24 19.69 0.06 2.91
C SER A 24 19.03 1.36 3.40
N PRO A 25 19.79 2.42 3.73
CA PRO A 25 19.23 3.72 4.10
C PRO A 25 18.19 4.24 3.09
N THR A 26 18.41 4.01 1.78
CA THR A 26 17.46 4.38 0.74
C THR A 26 16.15 3.59 0.85
N HIS A 27 16.22 2.28 1.09
CA HIS A 27 15.01 1.47 1.30
C HIS A 27 14.28 1.90 2.57
N ALA A 28 15.00 2.21 3.65
CA ALA A 28 14.38 2.69 4.89
C ALA A 28 13.59 3.98 4.67
N VAL A 29 14.15 4.94 3.91
CA VAL A 29 13.46 6.17 3.54
C VAL A 29 12.23 5.87 2.68
N LEU A 30 12.37 5.04 1.64
CA LEU A 30 11.26 4.70 0.75
C LEU A 30 10.14 3.98 1.51
N TRP A 31 10.46 3.00 2.36
CA TRP A 31 9.51 2.34 3.25
C TRP A 31 8.82 3.32 4.18
N THR A 32 9.56 4.26 4.77
CA THR A 32 8.97 5.29 5.63
C THR A 32 7.96 6.16 4.87
N VAL A 33 8.32 6.64 3.68
CA VAL A 33 7.42 7.41 2.81
C VAL A 33 6.17 6.60 2.49
N ILE A 34 6.33 5.33 2.11
CA ILE A 34 5.21 4.44 1.77
C ILE A 34 4.29 4.23 2.98
N LEU A 35 4.84 3.96 4.16
CA LEU A 35 4.06 3.74 5.37
C LEU A 35 3.28 5.00 5.77
N VAL A 36 3.92 6.16 5.79
CA VAL A 36 3.26 7.44 6.10
C VAL A 36 2.18 7.76 5.08
N ALA A 37 2.48 7.61 3.78
CA ALA A 37 1.51 7.84 2.72
C ALA A 37 0.33 6.86 2.81
N THR A 38 0.58 5.59 3.13
CA THR A 38 -0.47 4.57 3.30
C THR A 38 -1.40 4.93 4.45
N VAL A 39 -0.86 5.38 5.59
CA VAL A 39 -1.66 5.87 6.73
C VAL A 39 -2.47 7.10 6.31
N GLY A 40 -1.85 8.08 5.65
CA GLY A 40 -2.54 9.25 5.12
C GLY A 40 -3.69 8.87 4.19
N ASP A 41 -3.46 7.92 3.29
CA ASP A 41 -4.46 7.42 2.36
C ASP A 41 -5.64 6.75 3.07
N VAL A 42 -5.39 5.92 4.10
CA VAL A 42 -6.45 5.34 4.94
C VAL A 42 -7.32 6.43 5.55
N LEU A 43 -6.68 7.44 6.17
CA LEU A 43 -7.39 8.51 6.86
C LEU A 43 -8.19 9.39 5.89
N LEU A 44 -7.63 9.66 4.71
CA LEU A 44 -8.29 10.39 3.63
C LEU A 44 -9.51 9.62 3.13
N THR A 45 -9.38 8.32 2.83
CA THR A 45 -10.52 7.51 2.39
C THR A 45 -11.60 7.45 3.47
N MET A 46 -11.23 7.21 4.73
CA MET A 46 -12.20 7.25 5.85
C MET A 46 -12.90 8.61 5.95
N THR A 47 -12.17 9.71 5.80
CA THR A 47 -12.73 11.07 5.81
C THR A 47 -13.63 11.31 4.60
N GLY A 48 -13.26 10.82 3.42
CA GLY A 48 -14.08 10.90 2.21
C GLY A 48 -15.43 10.20 2.39
N LEU A 49 -15.40 8.99 2.95
CA LEU A 49 -16.61 8.21 3.25
C LEU A 49 -17.51 8.91 4.26
N THR A 50 -16.96 9.56 5.30
CA THR A 50 -17.78 10.27 6.31
C THR A 50 -18.43 11.53 5.77
N VAL A 51 -17.84 12.19 4.76
CA VAL A 51 -18.42 13.37 4.12
C VAL A 51 -19.33 13.05 2.93
N GLY A 52 -19.54 11.76 2.62
CA GLY A 52 -20.45 11.28 1.60
C GLY A 52 -19.86 11.15 0.19
N LEU A 53 -18.54 11.23 0.03
CA LEU A 53 -17.88 10.93 -1.24
C LEU A 53 -17.96 9.43 -1.52
N GLN A 54 -18.41 9.09 -2.73
CA GLN A 54 -18.42 7.69 -3.19
C GLN A 54 -17.04 7.27 -3.67
N GLU A 55 -16.66 6.04 -3.34
CA GLU A 55 -15.39 5.46 -3.76
C GLU A 55 -15.41 5.18 -5.28
N GLY A 56 -14.55 5.86 -6.05
CA GLY A 56 -14.45 5.68 -7.50
C GLY A 56 -13.74 4.37 -7.91
N ASN A 57 -13.03 3.73 -6.99
CA ASN A 57 -12.35 2.47 -7.25
C ASN A 57 -13.32 1.29 -7.04
N VAL A 58 -13.69 0.60 -8.14
CA VAL A 58 -14.64 -0.53 -8.12
C VAL A 58 -14.24 -1.63 -7.15
N VAL A 59 -12.94 -1.94 -7.03
CA VAL A 59 -12.45 -2.98 -6.11
C VAL A 59 -12.69 -2.56 -4.66
N VAL A 60 -12.29 -1.34 -4.30
CA VAL A 60 -12.47 -0.81 -2.94
C VAL A 60 -13.96 -0.64 -2.62
N SER A 61 -14.75 -0.13 -3.57
CA SER A 61 -16.20 0.01 -3.46
C SER A 61 -16.89 -1.33 -3.19
N THR A 62 -16.53 -2.38 -3.93
CA THR A 62 -17.09 -3.73 -3.73
C THR A 62 -16.71 -4.29 -2.36
N MET A 63 -15.44 -4.15 -1.98
CA MET A 63 -14.95 -4.61 -0.67
C MET A 63 -15.59 -3.85 0.50
N LEU A 64 -15.82 -2.55 0.35
CA LEU A 64 -16.56 -1.74 1.32
C LEU A 64 -18.03 -2.14 1.39
N ALA A 65 -18.66 -2.46 0.26
CA ALA A 65 -20.06 -2.90 0.23
C ALA A 65 -20.24 -4.27 0.92
N GLU A 66 -19.28 -5.18 0.75
CA GLU A 66 -19.37 -6.56 1.23
C GLU A 66 -18.83 -6.73 2.66
N PHE A 67 -17.75 -6.02 3.01
CA PHE A 67 -17.04 -6.18 4.28
C PHE A 67 -16.97 -4.88 5.12
N GLY A 68 -17.57 -3.79 4.66
CA GLY A 68 -17.46 -2.48 5.32
C GLY A 68 -16.01 -2.01 5.42
N LEU A 69 -15.68 -1.31 6.52
CA LEU A 69 -14.32 -0.86 6.82
C LEU A 69 -13.28 -1.99 6.83
N ALA A 70 -13.66 -3.24 7.14
CA ALA A 70 -12.74 -4.37 7.09
C ALA A 70 -12.25 -4.66 5.67
N GLY A 71 -13.08 -4.42 4.64
CA GLY A 71 -12.70 -4.56 3.23
C GLY A 71 -11.56 -3.62 2.83
N LEU A 72 -11.57 -2.38 3.33
CA LEU A 72 -10.48 -1.41 3.13
C LEU A 72 -9.15 -1.93 3.70
N TRP A 73 -9.21 -2.54 4.89
CA TRP A 73 -8.04 -3.15 5.52
C TRP A 73 -7.52 -4.34 4.73
N VAL A 74 -8.40 -5.22 4.23
CA VAL A 74 -8.00 -6.37 3.41
C VAL A 74 -7.25 -5.93 2.16
N VAL A 75 -7.78 -4.93 1.43
CA VAL A 75 -7.14 -4.43 0.21
C VAL A 75 -5.77 -3.83 0.51
N LYS A 76 -5.68 -2.96 1.52
CA LYS A 76 -4.42 -2.30 1.88
C LYS A 76 -3.39 -3.27 2.44
N PHE A 77 -3.82 -4.20 3.29
CA PHE A 77 -2.95 -5.23 3.83
C PHE A 77 -2.45 -6.18 2.74
N GLY A 78 -3.32 -6.61 1.82
CA GLY A 78 -2.94 -7.40 0.66
C GLY A 78 -1.91 -6.70 -0.22
N ALA A 79 -2.12 -5.41 -0.52
CA ALA A 79 -1.16 -4.60 -1.25
C ALA A 79 0.18 -4.48 -0.51
N MET A 80 0.17 -4.31 0.81
CA MET A 80 1.37 -4.24 1.64
C MET A 80 2.14 -5.56 1.65
N LEU A 81 1.46 -6.70 1.78
CA LEU A 81 2.08 -8.02 1.69
C LEU A 81 2.72 -8.25 0.31
N TRP A 82 2.02 -7.86 -0.75
CA TRP A 82 2.55 -7.95 -2.11
C TRP A 82 3.80 -7.07 -2.30
N LEU A 83 3.79 -5.85 -1.74
CA LEU A 83 4.95 -4.95 -1.77
C LEU A 83 6.14 -5.55 -1.03
N VAL A 84 5.93 -6.09 0.19
CA VAL A 84 7.00 -6.75 0.96
C VAL A 84 7.58 -7.95 0.19
N ALA A 85 6.71 -8.79 -0.39
CA ALA A 85 7.14 -9.93 -1.19
C ALA A 85 7.92 -9.50 -2.44
N GLY A 86 7.41 -8.51 -3.18
CA GLY A 86 8.07 -7.97 -4.37
C GLY A 86 9.44 -7.38 -4.04
N TRP A 87 9.54 -6.57 -2.98
CA TRP A 87 10.80 -6.00 -2.51
C TRP A 87 11.83 -7.09 -2.17
N ARG A 88 11.41 -8.16 -1.48
CA ARG A 88 12.27 -9.28 -1.08
C ARG A 88 12.77 -10.14 -2.25
N LEU A 89 11.98 -10.27 -3.31
CA LEU A 89 12.33 -11.12 -4.46
C LEU A 89 13.20 -10.40 -5.51
N LEU A 90 13.39 -9.09 -5.37
CA LEU A 90 14.13 -8.27 -6.33
C LEU A 90 15.56 -8.01 -5.86
N SER A 91 16.50 -7.99 -6.81
CA SER A 91 17.85 -7.46 -6.58
C SER A 91 17.80 -6.00 -6.11
N GLU A 92 18.77 -5.55 -5.32
CA GLU A 92 18.90 -4.19 -4.77
C GLU A 92 18.46 -3.05 -5.69
N ARG A 93 18.99 -3.00 -6.92
CA ARG A 93 18.64 -1.93 -7.88
C ARG A 93 17.16 -1.99 -8.28
N ASN A 94 16.66 -3.16 -8.61
CA ASN A 94 15.26 -3.37 -9.00
C ASN A 94 14.32 -3.14 -7.81
N ALA A 95 14.71 -3.57 -6.61
CA ALA A 95 13.99 -3.33 -5.36
C ALA A 95 13.85 -1.82 -5.08
N THR A 96 14.92 -1.06 -5.32
CA THR A 96 14.91 0.41 -5.18
C THR A 96 13.96 1.06 -6.18
N VAL A 97 14.03 0.69 -7.46
CA VAL A 97 13.12 1.21 -8.51
C VAL A 97 11.68 0.85 -8.19
N PHE A 98 11.43 -0.39 -7.77
CA PHE A 98 10.12 -0.90 -7.39
C PHE A 98 9.52 -0.11 -6.22
N LEU A 99 10.27 0.07 -5.12
CA LEU A 99 9.84 0.88 -3.98
C LEU A 99 9.62 2.35 -4.36
N ALA A 100 10.50 2.93 -5.18
CA ALA A 100 10.37 4.31 -5.61
C ALA A 100 9.11 4.54 -6.46
N LEU A 101 8.84 3.66 -7.42
CA LEU A 101 7.62 3.70 -8.24
C LEU A 101 6.37 3.57 -7.37
N PHE A 102 6.37 2.61 -6.44
CA PHE A 102 5.26 2.44 -5.51
C PHE A 102 5.04 3.70 -4.67
N ALA A 103 6.10 4.26 -4.08
CA ALA A 103 6.03 5.48 -3.28
C ALA A 103 5.44 6.66 -4.07
N VAL A 104 5.89 6.87 -5.32
CA VAL A 104 5.37 7.94 -6.19
C VAL A 104 3.88 7.76 -6.45
N VAL A 105 3.45 6.54 -6.80
CA VAL A 105 2.03 6.25 -7.06
C VAL A 105 1.19 6.46 -5.79
N THR A 106 1.64 5.95 -4.63
CA THR A 106 0.93 6.14 -3.36
C THR A 106 0.80 7.61 -3.00
N LEU A 107 1.87 8.40 -3.15
CA LEU A 107 1.84 9.84 -2.90
C LEU A 107 0.89 10.57 -3.86
N ALA A 108 0.86 10.19 -5.14
CA ALA A 108 -0.05 10.78 -6.12
C ALA A 108 -1.52 10.51 -5.75
N VAL A 109 -1.84 9.29 -5.31
CA VAL A 109 -3.19 8.93 -4.84
C VAL A 109 -3.58 9.73 -3.58
N VAL A 110 -2.67 9.83 -2.60
CA VAL A 110 -2.89 10.65 -1.39
C VAL A 110 -3.14 12.11 -1.75
N ALA A 111 -2.36 12.68 -2.66
CA ALA A 111 -2.53 14.05 -3.12
C ALA A 111 -3.88 14.25 -3.82
N TYR A 112 -4.25 13.32 -4.70
CA TYR A 112 -5.55 13.34 -5.38
C TYR A 112 -6.72 13.28 -4.39
N ASN A 113 -6.69 12.34 -3.44
CA ASN A 113 -7.71 12.19 -2.39
C ASN A 113 -7.80 13.45 -1.52
N SER A 114 -6.66 14.06 -1.19
CA SER A 114 -6.62 15.32 -0.44
C SER A 114 -7.28 16.47 -1.19
N ILE A 115 -6.99 16.61 -2.49
CA ILE A 115 -7.59 17.64 -3.35
C ILE A 115 -9.10 17.44 -3.45
N ALA A 116 -9.56 16.19 -3.65
CA ALA A 116 -10.98 15.88 -3.74
C ALA A 116 -11.76 16.30 -2.48
N ILE A 117 -11.21 15.99 -1.29
CA ILE A 117 -11.83 16.40 -0.01
C ILE A 117 -11.79 17.92 0.16
N LEU A 118 -10.69 18.58 -0.20
CA LEU A 118 -10.57 20.03 -0.08
C LEU A 118 -11.56 20.76 -1.00
N GLN A 119 -11.72 20.29 -2.24
CA GLN A 119 -12.71 20.80 -3.18
C GLN A 119 -14.14 20.61 -2.65
N TYR A 120 -14.46 19.42 -2.13
CA TYR A 120 -15.77 19.15 -1.54
C TYR A 120 -16.07 20.09 -0.36
N ARG A 121 -15.10 20.30 0.53
CA ARG A 121 -15.23 21.28 1.63
C ARG A 121 -15.42 22.70 1.12
N GLY A 122 -14.62 23.14 0.13
CA GLY A 122 -14.74 24.48 -0.45
C GLY A 122 -16.11 24.75 -1.07
N ILE A 123 -16.69 23.75 -1.75
CA ILE A 123 -18.05 23.83 -2.31
C ILE A 123 -19.08 24.02 -1.19
N ILE A 124 -18.99 23.26 -0.09
CA ILE A 124 -19.91 23.39 1.04
C ILE A 124 -19.79 24.77 1.69
N THR A 125 -18.57 25.26 1.93
CA THR A 125 -18.37 26.59 2.53
C THR A 125 -18.97 27.69 1.65
N ALA A 126 -18.72 27.64 0.34
CA ALA A 126 -19.29 28.58 -0.61
C ALA A 126 -20.84 28.51 -0.68
N ALA A 127 -21.42 27.31 -0.63
CA ALA A 127 -22.87 27.11 -0.63
C ALA A 127 -23.53 27.52 0.71
N ALA A 128 -22.82 27.37 1.83
CA ALA A 128 -23.28 27.77 3.16
C ALA A 128 -23.18 29.28 3.41
N GLY A 129 -22.53 30.04 2.52
CA GLY A 129 -22.39 31.50 2.63
C GLY A 129 -21.56 31.96 3.84
N ILE A 130 -20.64 31.11 4.31
CA ILE A 130 -19.65 31.44 5.36
C ILE A 130 -18.34 31.84 4.70
#